data_AF-A0A933LLB6-F1
#
_entry.id   AF-A0A933LLB6-F1
#
_cell.length_a   1.000
_cell.length_b   1.000
_cell.length_c   1.000
_cell.angle_alpha   90.00
_cell.angle_beta   90.00
_cell.angle_gamma   90.00
#
_symmetry.space_group_name_H-M   'P 1'
#
loop_
_entity.id
_entity.type
_entity.pdbx_description
1 polymer ?
#
loop_
_entity_poly.entity_id
_entity_poly.type
_entity_poly.pdbx_seq_one_letter_code
_entity_poly.pdbx_strand_id
1 'polypeptide(L)'
;EEIDNYIAAASAEPAMEESAIFDAVVDIIVQGDYDYYIYDLVPLGHALYYLSMAKVYDEWINKITKLREDMRQYDQVAATMRREETMEEDKILEELVYIKNRINASSQILTDKRRTAFFFVLVPEEMIILDTRKAADLFAKFDVPLSGYVVNRVLPPDLGAGPIPQYLRNRITMQQRYMTEIQSTFGAQILAYVPEMERDVTGLGMIERLARRLFDTPEGG
;
A
#
# COMPACT_ATOMS: atom_id res chain seq x y z
N GLU A 1 -1.54 15.93 -31.37
CA GLU A 1 -0.26 16.51 -30.90
C GLU A 1 -0.35 17.12 -29.52
N GLU A 2 -1.13 18.19 -29.28
CA GLU A 2 -1.21 18.81 -27.95
C GLU A 2 -1.89 17.89 -26.91
N ILE A 3 -3.00 17.24 -27.29
CA ILE A 3 -3.69 16.23 -26.47
C ILE A 3 -2.78 15.02 -26.20
N ASP A 4 -2.04 14.54 -27.21
CA ASP A 4 -1.13 13.40 -27.06
C ASP A 4 0.05 13.73 -26.13
N ASN A 5 0.56 14.97 -26.19
CA ASN A 5 1.58 15.46 -25.25
C ASN A 5 1.02 15.63 -23.84
N TYR A 6 -0.22 16.07 -23.68
CA TYR A 6 -0.89 16.14 -22.38
C TYR A 6 -1.13 14.75 -21.79
N ILE A 7 -1.58 13.79 -22.61
CA ILE A 7 -1.76 12.40 -22.19
C ILE A 7 -0.39 11.80 -21.83
N ALA A 8 0.65 12.01 -22.63
CA ALA A 8 2.00 11.52 -22.32
C ALA A 8 2.56 12.13 -21.03
N ALA A 9 2.33 13.42 -20.79
CA ALA A 9 2.75 14.09 -19.56
C ALA A 9 1.97 13.60 -18.33
N ALA A 10 0.65 13.43 -18.46
CA ALA A 10 -0.19 12.89 -17.38
C ALA A 10 0.14 11.42 -17.07
N SER A 11 0.38 10.62 -18.11
CA SER A 11 0.75 9.19 -17.98
C SER A 11 2.11 9.00 -17.32
N ALA A 12 2.99 9.98 -17.43
CA ALA A 12 4.31 9.99 -16.79
C ALA A 12 4.27 10.45 -15.33
N GLU A 13 3.10 10.90 -14.83
CA GLU A 13 2.93 11.28 -13.43
C GLU A 13 2.91 10.00 -12.57
N PRO A 14 3.76 9.89 -11.53
CA PRO A 14 3.86 8.68 -10.71
C PRO A 14 2.52 8.20 -10.13
N ALA A 15 1.62 9.15 -9.83
CA ALA A 15 0.28 8.85 -9.33
C ALA A 15 -0.59 8.07 -10.34
N MET A 16 -0.37 8.27 -11.65
CA MET A 16 -1.15 7.64 -12.71
C MET A 16 -0.68 6.20 -12.98
N GLU A 17 0.63 5.95 -12.90
CA GLU A 17 1.21 4.60 -12.93
C GLU A 17 0.69 3.76 -11.76
N GLU A 18 0.70 4.32 -10.54
CA GLU A 18 0.21 3.63 -9.35
C GLU A 18 -1.29 3.33 -9.42
N SER A 19 -2.09 4.29 -9.90
CA SER A 19 -3.52 4.07 -10.09
C SER A 19 -3.81 2.93 -11.07
N ALA A 20 -3.05 2.84 -12.16
CA ALA A 20 -3.20 1.77 -13.14
C ALA A 20 -2.83 0.40 -12.55
N ILE A 21 -1.79 0.32 -11.72
CA ILE A 21 -1.41 -0.91 -11.03
C ILE A 21 -2.51 -1.35 -10.06
N PHE A 22 -3.04 -0.42 -9.24
CA PHE A 22 -4.13 -0.74 -8.31
C PHE A 22 -5.39 -1.21 -9.03
N ASP A 23 -5.75 -0.55 -10.12
CA ASP A 23 -6.88 -0.95 -10.96
C ASP A 23 -6.71 -2.36 -11.53
N ALA A 24 -5.51 -2.70 -12.01
CA ALA A 24 -5.21 -4.04 -12.50
C ALA A 24 -5.30 -5.11 -11.40
N VAL A 25 -4.82 -4.80 -10.20
CA VAL A 25 -4.93 -5.69 -9.03
C VAL A 25 -6.39 -5.96 -8.69
N VAL A 26 -7.24 -4.94 -8.77
CA VAL A 26 -8.67 -5.06 -8.48
C VAL A 26 -9.36 -5.95 -9.51
N ASP A 27 -9.05 -5.76 -10.79
CA ASP A 27 -9.60 -6.61 -11.86
C ASP A 27 -9.24 -8.10 -11.64
N ILE A 28 -7.99 -8.38 -11.22
CA ILE A 28 -7.52 -9.74 -10.91
C ILE A 28 -8.24 -10.34 -9.69
N ILE A 29 -8.44 -9.54 -8.63
CA ILE A 29 -9.14 -9.99 -7.42
C ILE A 29 -10.63 -10.25 -7.71
N VAL A 30 -11.25 -9.41 -8.55
CA VAL A 30 -12.67 -9.53 -8.92
C VAL A 30 -12.93 -10.77 -9.78
N GLN A 31 -11.96 -11.20 -10.60
CA GLN A 31 -12.06 -12.46 -11.35
C GLN A 31 -12.24 -13.67 -10.43
N GLY A 32 -11.62 -13.66 -9.25
CA GLY A 32 -11.83 -14.68 -8.21
C GLY A 32 -11.27 -16.06 -8.54
N ASP A 33 -10.26 -16.13 -9.40
CA ASP A 33 -9.62 -17.38 -9.84
C ASP A 33 -8.82 -18.10 -8.73
N TYR A 34 -8.51 -17.40 -7.62
CA TYR A 34 -7.70 -17.93 -6.52
C TYR A 34 -8.32 -17.66 -5.14
N ASP A 35 -8.02 -18.54 -4.18
CA ASP A 35 -8.46 -18.36 -2.79
C ASP A 35 -7.71 -17.22 -2.08
N TYR A 36 -6.42 -17.04 -2.42
CA TYR A 36 -5.54 -16.06 -1.80
C TYR A 36 -4.70 -15.32 -2.86
N TYR A 37 -4.57 -14.02 -2.66
CA TYR A 37 -3.72 -13.14 -3.46
C TYR A 37 -2.67 -12.51 -2.55
N ILE A 38 -1.39 -12.67 -2.89
CA ILE A 38 -0.28 -12.03 -2.17
C ILE A 38 0.20 -10.86 -3.03
N TYR A 39 0.14 -9.66 -2.46
CA TYR A 39 0.55 -8.45 -3.15
C TYR A 39 1.80 -7.87 -2.49
N ASP A 40 2.90 -7.86 -3.24
CA ASP A 40 4.16 -7.23 -2.83
C ASP A 40 4.18 -5.77 -3.29
N LEU A 41 4.10 -4.85 -2.33
CA LEU A 41 3.97 -3.43 -2.59
C LEU A 41 5.34 -2.76 -2.71
N VAL A 42 5.50 -1.94 -3.75
CA VAL A 42 6.61 -0.99 -3.92
C VAL A 42 6.57 0.06 -2.78
N PRO A 43 7.62 0.91 -2.56
CA PRO A 43 7.82 1.54 -1.27
C PRO A 43 6.65 2.43 -0.84
N LEU A 44 6.50 2.40 0.48
CA LEU A 44 5.32 2.72 1.26
C LEU A 44 4.61 4.06 1.02
N GLY A 45 5.31 5.07 0.51
CA GLY A 45 4.71 6.37 0.25
C GLY A 45 3.62 6.32 -0.81
N HIS A 46 3.84 5.54 -1.85
CA HIS A 46 3.08 5.53 -3.10
C HIS A 46 1.69 4.86 -2.94
N ALA A 47 1.65 3.67 -2.33
CA ALA A 47 0.39 2.99 -2.03
C ALA A 47 -0.58 3.80 -1.13
N LEU A 48 -0.03 4.59 -0.21
CA LEU A 48 -0.80 5.47 0.66
C LEU A 48 -1.32 6.71 -0.07
N TYR A 49 -0.57 7.22 -1.06
CA TYR A 49 -1.04 8.30 -1.93
C TYR A 49 -2.29 7.87 -2.69
N TYR A 50 -2.36 6.63 -3.21
CA TYR A 50 -3.55 6.12 -3.89
C TYR A 50 -4.82 6.18 -3.01
N LEU A 51 -4.77 5.67 -1.77
CA LEU A 51 -5.93 5.73 -0.85
C LEU A 51 -6.31 7.16 -0.46
N SER A 52 -5.32 8.05 -0.35
CA SER A 52 -5.58 9.47 -0.10
C SER A 52 -6.26 10.16 -1.28
N MET A 53 -5.81 9.85 -2.50
CA MET A 53 -6.37 10.36 -3.75
C MET A 53 -7.76 9.81 -3.99
N ALA A 54 -8.00 8.55 -3.65
CA ALA A 54 -9.31 7.93 -3.74
C ALA A 54 -10.39 8.76 -3.02
N LYS A 55 -10.10 9.17 -1.78
CA LYS A 55 -11.01 9.98 -0.98
C LYS A 55 -11.22 11.38 -1.56
N VAL A 56 -10.15 12.02 -2.05
CA VAL A 56 -10.23 13.36 -2.66
C VAL A 56 -11.02 13.32 -3.97
N TYR A 57 -10.79 12.31 -4.82
CA TYR A 57 -11.53 12.13 -6.06
C TYR A 57 -13.00 11.83 -5.79
N ASP A 58 -13.32 11.01 -4.79
CA ASP A 58 -14.72 10.73 -4.43
C ASP A 58 -15.46 12.03 -4.04
N GLU A 59 -14.88 12.85 -3.15
CA GLU A 59 -15.46 14.15 -2.76
C GLU A 59 -15.61 15.12 -3.94
N TRP A 60 -14.59 15.20 -4.80
CA TRP A 60 -14.59 16.12 -5.94
C TRP A 60 -15.60 15.72 -7.02
N ILE A 61 -15.64 14.43 -7.37
CA ILE A 61 -16.59 13.88 -8.36
C ILE A 61 -18.02 14.01 -7.84
N ASN A 62 -18.26 13.75 -6.54
CA ASN A 62 -19.57 13.98 -5.91
C ASN A 62 -20.00 15.45 -6.05
N LYS A 63 -19.08 16.40 -5.86
CA LYS A 63 -19.37 17.83 -5.98
C LYS A 63 -19.68 18.25 -7.41
N ILE A 64 -18.92 17.77 -8.39
CA ILE A 64 -19.17 18.03 -9.83
C ILE A 64 -20.51 17.45 -10.25
N THR A 65 -20.79 16.20 -9.88
CA THR A 65 -22.04 15.52 -10.21
C THR A 65 -23.24 16.31 -9.67
N LYS A 66 -23.17 16.74 -8.41
CA LYS A 66 -24.23 17.54 -7.77
C LYS A 66 -24.42 18.91 -8.42
N LEU A 67 -23.34 19.64 -8.70
CA LEU A 67 -23.40 20.94 -9.37
C LEU A 67 -24.09 20.84 -10.73
N ARG A 68 -23.86 19.75 -11.46
CA ARG A 68 -24.51 19.50 -12.76
C ARG A 68 -25.97 19.07 -12.64
N GLU A 69 -26.32 18.25 -11.65
CA GLU A 69 -27.72 17.94 -11.37
C GLU A 69 -28.53 19.22 -11.10
N ASP A 70 -27.95 20.12 -10.30
CA ASP A 70 -28.54 21.44 -10.04
C ASP A 70 -28.65 22.26 -11.34
N MET A 71 -27.60 22.33 -12.17
CA MET A 71 -27.63 23.04 -13.46
C MET A 71 -28.65 22.46 -14.45
N ARG A 72 -28.83 21.13 -14.51
CA ARG A 72 -29.86 20.48 -15.35
C ARG A 72 -31.28 20.89 -14.94
N GLN A 73 -31.52 21.19 -13.66
CA GLN A 73 -32.80 21.75 -13.23
C GLN A 73 -33.03 23.19 -13.74
N TYR A 74 -31.96 23.96 -13.95
CA TYR A 74 -32.04 25.32 -14.52
C TYR A 74 -32.06 25.35 -16.06
N ASP A 75 -31.54 24.32 -16.73
CA ASP A 75 -31.43 24.25 -18.20
C ASP A 75 -32.72 23.82 -18.92
N GLN A 76 -33.84 23.63 -18.21
CA GLN A 76 -35.17 23.40 -18.83
C GLN A 76 -35.66 24.57 -19.71
N VAL A 77 -34.92 25.69 -19.78
CA VAL A 77 -35.33 26.92 -20.48
C VAL A 77 -34.52 27.21 -21.75
N ALA A 78 -33.43 26.48 -22.07
CA ALA A 78 -32.50 26.84 -23.16
C ALA A 78 -32.18 25.71 -24.18
N ALA A 79 -33.12 24.80 -24.43
CA ALA A 79 -32.84 23.49 -25.03
C ALA A 79 -32.58 23.39 -26.55
N THR A 80 -32.38 24.48 -27.29
CA THR A 80 -32.37 24.39 -28.78
C THR A 80 -30.99 24.61 -29.44
N MET A 81 -29.97 25.13 -28.75
CA MET A 81 -28.67 25.43 -29.38
C MET A 81 -27.45 24.68 -28.81
N ARG A 82 -27.52 24.01 -27.66
CA ARG A 82 -26.34 23.40 -26.99
C ARG A 82 -26.21 21.88 -27.09
N ARG A 83 -26.94 21.23 -28.00
CA ARG A 83 -27.10 19.77 -28.00
C ARG A 83 -25.78 18.99 -28.17
N GLU A 84 -24.84 19.51 -28.97
CA GLU A 84 -23.53 18.87 -29.17
C GLU A 84 -22.61 19.04 -27.95
N GLU A 85 -22.52 20.24 -27.37
CA GLU A 85 -21.76 20.49 -26.13
C GLU A 85 -22.27 19.65 -24.96
N THR A 86 -23.60 19.46 -24.84
CA THR A 86 -24.18 18.63 -23.77
C THR A 86 -23.78 17.15 -23.92
N MET A 87 -23.60 16.66 -25.14
CA MET A 87 -23.24 15.25 -25.41
C MET A 87 -21.77 14.94 -25.12
N GLU A 88 -20.85 15.87 -25.39
CA GLU A 88 -19.43 15.70 -25.02
C GLU A 88 -19.25 15.80 -23.50
N GLU A 89 -19.94 16.75 -22.88
CA GLU A 89 -19.95 16.90 -21.43
C GLU A 89 -20.51 15.68 -20.70
N ASP A 90 -21.57 15.06 -21.21
CA ASP A 90 -22.15 13.84 -20.64
C ASP A 90 -21.17 12.65 -20.72
N LYS A 91 -20.39 12.52 -21.80
CA LYS A 91 -19.35 11.47 -21.92
C LYS A 91 -18.22 11.62 -20.90
N ILE A 92 -17.75 12.84 -20.66
CA ILE A 92 -16.72 13.10 -19.64
C ILE A 92 -17.25 12.73 -18.24
N LEU A 93 -18.53 13.00 -17.98
CA LEU A 93 -19.14 12.64 -16.71
C LEU A 93 -19.26 11.11 -16.54
N GLU A 94 -19.65 10.39 -17.60
CA GLU A 94 -19.69 8.93 -17.59
C GLU A 94 -18.31 8.33 -17.25
N GLU A 95 -17.24 8.85 -17.86
CA GLU A 95 -15.86 8.45 -17.55
C GLU A 95 -15.46 8.77 -16.10
N LEU A 96 -15.79 9.96 -15.61
CA LEU A 96 -15.50 10.33 -14.22
C LEU A 96 -16.24 9.44 -13.22
N VAL A 97 -17.51 9.10 -13.50
CA VAL A 97 -18.30 8.18 -12.67
C VAL A 97 -17.73 6.77 -12.74
N TYR A 98 -17.27 6.32 -13.91
CA TYR A 98 -16.59 5.04 -14.06
C TYR A 98 -15.33 4.97 -13.20
N ILE A 99 -14.44 5.97 -13.29
CA ILE A 99 -13.21 6.06 -12.48
C ILE A 99 -13.55 6.06 -10.98
N LYS A 100 -14.55 6.87 -10.56
CA LYS A 100 -15.03 6.90 -9.17
C LYS A 100 -15.45 5.52 -8.68
N ASN A 101 -16.23 4.80 -9.46
CA ASN A 101 -16.74 3.48 -9.08
C ASN A 101 -15.60 2.46 -8.94
N ARG A 102 -14.60 2.50 -9.82
CA ARG A 102 -13.41 1.63 -9.72
C ARG A 102 -12.63 1.91 -8.44
N ILE A 103 -12.27 3.17 -8.21
CA ILE A 103 -11.55 3.60 -7.00
C ILE A 103 -12.28 3.17 -5.73
N ASN A 104 -13.60 3.32 -5.70
CA ASN A 104 -14.41 2.91 -4.55
C ASN A 104 -14.42 1.39 -4.36
N ALA A 105 -14.48 0.60 -5.43
CA ALA A 105 -14.37 -0.86 -5.35
C ALA A 105 -12.98 -1.28 -4.80
N SER A 106 -11.91 -0.64 -5.27
CA SER A 106 -10.54 -0.87 -4.78
C SER A 106 -10.40 -0.55 -3.30
N SER A 107 -10.92 0.62 -2.89
CA SER A 107 -10.92 1.05 -1.49
C SER A 107 -11.68 0.08 -0.59
N GLN A 108 -12.84 -0.42 -1.03
CA GLN A 108 -13.60 -1.42 -0.27
C GLN A 108 -12.82 -2.73 -0.07
N ILE A 109 -12.12 -3.21 -1.09
CA ILE A 109 -11.28 -4.42 -0.97
C ILE A 109 -10.17 -4.17 0.05
N LEU A 110 -9.46 -3.05 -0.06
CA LEU A 110 -8.32 -2.72 0.81
C LEU A 110 -8.73 -2.47 2.27
N THR A 111 -9.96 -2.04 2.52
CA THR A 111 -10.48 -1.75 3.88
C THR A 111 -11.31 -2.89 4.49
N ASP A 112 -11.59 -3.96 3.75
CA ASP A 112 -12.33 -5.11 4.25
C ASP A 112 -11.47 -5.96 5.23
N LYS A 113 -11.71 -5.77 6.52
CA LYS A 113 -11.02 -6.48 7.62
C LYS A 113 -11.22 -7.99 7.66
N ARG A 114 -12.18 -8.54 6.89
CA ARG A 114 -12.43 -9.99 6.82
C ARG A 114 -11.71 -10.64 5.65
N ARG A 115 -11.45 -9.89 4.58
CA ARG A 115 -10.86 -10.40 3.33
C ARG A 115 -9.42 -9.96 3.11
N THR A 116 -9.01 -8.87 3.75
CA THR A 116 -7.71 -8.24 3.54
C THR A 116 -6.92 -8.17 4.83
N ALA A 117 -5.63 -8.49 4.74
CA ALA A 117 -4.67 -8.40 5.83
C ALA A 117 -3.40 -7.72 5.33
N PHE A 118 -2.96 -6.67 6.02
CA PHE A 118 -1.74 -5.96 5.70
C PHE A 118 -0.62 -6.28 6.68
N PHE A 119 0.60 -6.49 6.20
CA PHE A 119 1.76 -6.79 7.04
C PHE A 119 2.92 -5.86 6.70
N PHE A 120 3.56 -5.32 7.72
CA PHE A 120 4.81 -4.58 7.54
C PHE A 120 6.02 -5.47 7.74
N VAL A 121 6.94 -5.48 6.78
CA VAL A 121 8.25 -6.10 6.94
C VAL A 121 9.28 -4.99 7.14
N LEU A 122 9.91 -4.96 8.32
CA LEU A 122 10.91 -3.95 8.67
C LEU A 122 12.24 -4.58 9.05
N VAL A 123 13.31 -3.81 8.95
CA VAL A 123 14.63 -4.17 9.49
C VAL A 123 14.96 -3.26 10.68
N PRO A 124 15.80 -3.68 11.65
CA PRO A 124 16.12 -2.86 12.83
C PRO A 124 17.08 -1.71 12.49
N GLU A 125 16.52 -0.68 11.85
CA GLU A 125 17.19 0.55 11.44
C GLU A 125 16.28 1.76 11.70
N GLU A 126 16.87 2.86 12.16
CA GLU A 126 16.13 4.06 12.61
C GLU A 126 15.15 4.60 11.57
N MET A 127 15.62 4.79 10.34
CA MET A 127 14.82 5.36 9.26
C MET A 127 13.63 4.47 8.93
N ILE A 128 13.84 3.14 8.90
CA ILE A 128 12.80 2.17 8.58
C ILE A 128 11.74 2.12 9.68
N ILE A 129 12.14 2.19 10.95
CA ILE A 129 11.20 2.26 12.08
C ILE A 129 10.34 3.52 11.98
N LEU A 130 10.97 4.68 11.71
CA LEU A 130 10.27 5.96 11.60
C LEU A 130 9.28 5.98 10.43
N ASP A 131 9.66 5.47 9.27
CA ASP A 131 8.80 5.46 8.09
C ASP A 131 7.68 4.43 8.21
N THR A 132 7.96 3.26 8.80
CA THR A 132 6.94 2.26 9.13
C THR A 132 5.90 2.83 10.10
N ARG A 133 6.32 3.60 11.11
CA ARG A 133 5.38 4.26 12.05
C ARG A 133 4.48 5.27 11.34
N LYS A 134 5.07 6.18 10.54
CA LYS A 134 4.29 7.17 9.77
C LYS A 134 3.29 6.50 8.83
N ALA A 135 3.71 5.40 8.21
CA ALA A 135 2.83 4.64 7.35
C ALA A 135 1.71 3.95 8.13
N ALA A 136 2.00 3.27 9.23
CA ALA A 136 0.98 2.66 10.08
C ALA A 136 -0.08 3.68 10.52
N ASP A 137 0.34 4.90 10.88
CA ASP A 137 -0.58 6.00 11.19
C ASP A 137 -1.48 6.39 10.00
N LEU A 138 -0.95 6.36 8.78
CA LEU A 138 -1.72 6.63 7.56
C LEU A 138 -2.68 5.48 7.24
N PHE A 139 -2.23 4.22 7.34
CA PHE A 139 -3.08 3.04 7.16
C PHE A 139 -4.27 3.06 8.12
N ALA A 140 -4.03 3.40 9.39
CA ALA A 140 -5.08 3.55 10.39
C ALA A 140 -6.07 4.68 10.06
N LYS A 141 -5.59 5.81 9.50
CA LYS A 141 -6.47 6.91 9.05
C LYS A 141 -7.37 6.54 7.86
N PHE A 142 -6.95 5.59 7.04
CA PHE A 142 -7.69 5.09 5.88
C PHE A 142 -8.39 3.75 6.15
N ASP A 143 -8.53 3.34 7.42
CA ASP A 143 -9.23 2.11 7.83
C ASP A 143 -8.68 0.80 7.24
N VAL A 144 -7.42 0.80 6.79
CA VAL A 144 -6.78 -0.40 6.25
C VAL A 144 -6.41 -1.36 7.39
N PRO A 145 -6.77 -2.65 7.33
CA PRO A 145 -6.52 -3.62 8.40
C PRO A 145 -5.04 -4.00 8.49
N LEU A 146 -4.32 -3.32 9.36
CA LEU A 146 -2.98 -3.75 9.76
C LEU A 146 -3.08 -5.02 10.62
N SER A 147 -2.46 -6.09 10.14
CA SER A 147 -2.52 -7.44 10.73
C SER A 147 -1.24 -7.83 11.46
N GLY A 148 -0.15 -7.10 11.27
CA GLY A 148 1.04 -7.20 12.12
C GLY A 148 2.34 -6.79 11.45
N TYR A 149 3.45 -7.00 12.17
CA TYR A 149 4.80 -6.65 11.77
C TYR A 149 5.71 -7.87 11.76
N VAL A 150 6.63 -7.92 10.81
CA VAL A 150 7.69 -8.93 10.69
C VAL A 150 9.03 -8.21 10.72
N VAL A 151 9.85 -8.52 11.71
CA VAL A 151 11.17 -7.91 11.86
C VAL A 151 12.19 -8.82 11.19
N ASN A 152 12.71 -8.40 10.04
CA ASN A 152 13.63 -9.15 9.21
C ASN A 152 15.10 -8.78 9.49
N ARG A 153 16.02 -9.66 9.08
CA ARG A 153 17.48 -9.49 9.24
C ARG A 153 17.92 -9.25 10.68
N VAL A 154 17.33 -9.97 11.62
CA VAL A 154 17.75 -9.96 13.02
C VAL A 154 19.06 -10.74 13.14
N LEU A 155 20.11 -10.13 13.70
CA LEU A 155 21.37 -10.82 13.89
C LEU A 155 21.17 -11.98 14.88
N PRO A 156 21.67 -13.20 14.55
CA PRO A 156 21.56 -14.33 15.45
C PRO A 156 22.18 -14.05 16.84
N PRO A 157 21.53 -14.41 17.96
CA PRO A 157 22.01 -14.08 19.30
C PRO A 157 23.31 -14.80 19.67
N ASP A 158 23.56 -15.97 19.07
CA ASP A 158 24.78 -16.77 19.24
C ASP A 158 26.02 -16.13 18.58
N LEU A 159 25.83 -15.19 17.66
CA LEU A 159 26.91 -14.45 17.00
C LEU A 159 27.79 -13.67 18.00
N GLY A 160 27.24 -13.34 19.18
CA GLY A 160 27.93 -12.64 20.26
C GLY A 160 28.62 -13.55 21.30
N ALA A 161 28.47 -14.87 21.21
CA ALA A 161 28.88 -15.81 22.26
C ALA A 161 30.40 -16.09 22.35
N GLY A 162 31.23 -15.35 21.60
CA GLY A 162 32.67 -15.57 21.53
C GLY A 162 33.50 -14.31 21.23
N PRO A 163 34.83 -14.47 21.06
CA PRO A 163 35.71 -13.36 20.69
C PRO A 163 35.41 -12.92 19.25
N ILE A 164 34.72 -11.80 19.11
CA ILE A 164 34.37 -11.19 17.82
C ILE A 164 35.09 -9.86 17.59
N PRO A 165 35.32 -9.46 16.32
CA PRO A 165 35.85 -8.14 15.99
C PRO A 165 35.01 -7.00 16.55
N GLN A 166 35.65 -5.89 16.91
CA GLN A 166 34.97 -4.72 17.48
C GLN A 166 33.85 -4.18 16.56
N TYR A 167 34.05 -4.22 15.25
CA TYR A 167 33.03 -3.83 14.27
C TYR A 167 31.72 -4.61 14.45
N LEU A 168 31.81 -5.94 14.58
CA LEU A 168 30.63 -6.79 14.73
C LEU A 168 29.96 -6.57 16.08
N ARG A 169 30.76 -6.40 17.15
CA ARG A 169 30.25 -6.04 18.47
C ARG A 169 29.43 -4.74 18.43
N ASN A 170 29.95 -3.71 17.75
CA ASN A 170 29.26 -2.43 17.60
C ASN A 170 27.95 -2.60 16.81
N ARG A 171 27.93 -3.41 15.74
CA ARG A 171 26.73 -3.72 14.95
C ARG A 171 25.65 -4.41 15.78
N ILE A 172 26.02 -5.41 16.59
CA ILE A 172 25.08 -6.10 17.49
C ILE A 172 24.49 -5.12 18.50
N THR A 173 25.32 -4.32 19.17
CA THR A 173 24.86 -3.31 20.15
C THR A 173 23.93 -2.29 19.50
N MET A 174 24.27 -1.82 18.29
CA MET A 174 23.44 -0.89 17.53
C MET A 174 22.08 -1.51 17.19
N GLN A 175 22.06 -2.75 16.68
CA GLN A 175 20.82 -3.43 16.34
C GLN A 175 19.97 -3.67 17.60
N GLN A 176 20.56 -4.04 18.73
CA GLN A 176 19.85 -4.24 19.99
C GLN A 176 19.09 -2.98 20.45
N ARG A 177 19.66 -1.79 20.21
CA ARG A 177 18.97 -0.51 20.46
C ARG A 177 17.67 -0.42 19.64
N TYR A 178 17.76 -0.68 18.34
CA TYR A 178 16.62 -0.63 17.43
C TYR A 178 15.61 -1.75 17.68
N MET A 179 16.05 -2.93 18.11
CA MET A 179 15.17 -4.02 18.53
C MET A 179 14.34 -3.62 19.76
N THR A 180 14.95 -2.92 20.72
CA THR A 180 14.25 -2.39 21.89
C THR A 180 13.23 -1.33 21.47
N GLU A 181 13.60 -0.44 20.55
CA GLU A 181 12.69 0.57 19.98
C GLU A 181 11.50 -0.07 19.25
N ILE A 182 11.76 -1.06 18.39
CA ILE A 182 10.74 -1.86 17.68
C ILE A 182 9.78 -2.51 18.67
N GLN A 183 10.30 -3.18 19.70
CA GLN A 183 9.48 -3.83 20.72
C GLN A 183 8.61 -2.81 21.47
N SER A 184 9.18 -1.66 21.82
CA SER A 184 8.43 -0.60 22.51
C SER A 184 7.37 0.07 21.63
N THR A 185 7.60 0.12 20.32
CA THR A 185 6.74 0.82 19.35
C THR A 185 5.61 -0.07 18.85
N PHE A 186 5.91 -1.30 18.46
CA PHE A 186 4.95 -2.21 17.81
C PHE A 186 4.46 -3.33 18.75
N GLY A 187 5.25 -3.67 19.78
CA GLY A 187 4.85 -4.56 20.88
C GLY A 187 4.23 -5.88 20.40
N ALA A 188 3.04 -6.18 20.92
CA ALA A 188 2.31 -7.42 20.64
C ALA A 188 1.84 -7.58 19.19
N GLN A 189 1.99 -6.55 18.33
CA GLN A 189 1.66 -6.65 16.91
C GLN A 189 2.80 -7.26 16.09
N ILE A 190 3.97 -7.50 16.69
CA ILE A 190 5.08 -8.19 16.04
C ILE A 190 4.76 -9.68 16.01
N LEU A 191 4.69 -10.24 14.81
CA LEU A 191 4.33 -11.63 14.57
C LEU A 191 5.55 -12.55 14.51
N ALA A 192 6.69 -12.04 14.04
CA ALA A 192 7.89 -12.84 13.85
C ALA A 192 9.17 -11.99 13.82
N TYR A 193 10.26 -12.64 14.24
CA TYR A 193 11.63 -12.17 14.09
C TYR A 193 12.37 -13.14 13.17
N VAL A 194 12.74 -12.66 11.98
CA VAL A 194 13.42 -13.47 10.98
C VAL A 194 14.93 -13.21 11.07
N PRO A 195 15.75 -14.24 11.30
CA PRO A 195 17.19 -14.06 11.42
C PRO A 195 17.81 -13.65 10.08
N GLU A 196 18.91 -12.89 10.15
CA GLU A 196 19.76 -12.64 9.00
C GLU A 196 20.39 -13.95 8.52
N MET A 197 20.17 -14.26 7.24
CA MET A 197 20.67 -15.49 6.63
C MET A 197 22.15 -15.35 6.28
N GLU A 198 22.88 -16.46 6.30
CA GLU A 198 24.33 -16.48 6.05
C GLU A 198 24.74 -16.15 4.60
N ARG A 199 23.76 -16.07 3.70
CA ARG A 199 23.92 -15.77 2.27
C ARG A 199 22.60 -15.26 1.69
N ASP A 200 22.66 -14.75 0.47
CA ASP A 200 21.49 -14.31 -0.27
C ASP A 200 20.44 -15.42 -0.39
N VAL A 201 19.18 -15.05 -0.16
CA VAL A 201 18.03 -15.96 -0.26
C VAL A 201 17.68 -16.14 -1.74
N THR A 202 18.39 -17.05 -2.39
CA THR A 202 18.23 -17.35 -3.82
C THR A 202 17.89 -18.83 -4.03
N GLY A 203 16.90 -19.08 -4.90
CA GLY A 203 16.39 -20.41 -5.18
C GLY A 203 15.43 -20.96 -4.11
N LEU A 204 14.62 -21.95 -4.51
CA LEU A 204 13.54 -22.50 -3.69
C LEU A 204 14.03 -23.07 -2.35
N GLY A 205 15.20 -23.71 -2.32
CA GLY A 205 15.74 -24.28 -1.07
C GLY A 205 16.07 -23.22 -0.02
N MET A 206 16.51 -22.02 -0.42
CA MET A 206 16.75 -20.93 0.52
C MET A 206 15.44 -20.27 0.97
N ILE A 207 14.48 -20.13 0.06
CA ILE A 207 13.14 -19.63 0.38
C ILE A 207 12.46 -20.54 1.39
N GLU A 208 12.54 -21.86 1.22
CA GLU A 208 11.99 -22.83 2.16
C GLU A 208 12.64 -22.70 3.55
N ARG A 209 13.97 -22.54 3.61
CA ARG A 209 14.68 -22.31 4.87
C ARG A 209 14.23 -21.02 5.56
N LEU A 210 14.09 -19.93 4.81
CA LEU A 210 13.60 -18.65 5.33
C LEU A 210 12.15 -18.79 5.85
N ALA A 211 11.28 -19.45 5.08
CA ALA A 211 9.90 -19.69 5.46
C ALA A 211 9.80 -20.49 6.76
N ARG A 212 10.60 -21.56 6.91
CA ARG A 212 10.68 -22.31 8.17
C ARG A 212 11.08 -21.40 9.34
N ARG A 213 12.08 -20.54 9.17
CA ARG A 213 12.49 -19.58 10.22
C ARG A 213 11.42 -18.53 10.54
N LEU A 214 10.61 -18.14 9.56
CA LEU A 214 9.50 -17.21 9.75
C LEU A 214 8.36 -17.83 10.58
N PHE A 215 8.06 -19.11 10.35
CA PHE A 215 6.93 -19.81 10.97
C PHE A 215 7.32 -20.63 12.23
N ASP A 216 8.60 -20.94 12.43
CA ASP A 216 9.13 -21.49 13.68
C ASP A 216 9.17 -20.35 14.72
N THR A 217 8.04 -20.05 15.34
CA THR A 217 7.99 -19.19 16.52
C THR A 217 8.79 -19.84 17.65
N PRO A 218 9.68 -19.11 18.34
CA PRO A 218 10.19 -19.57 19.63
C PRO A 218 8.99 -19.69 20.57
N GLU A 219 8.79 -20.86 21.18
CA GLU A 219 7.88 -20.98 22.32
C GLU A 219 8.39 -20.06 23.45
N GLY A 220 7.77 -18.90 23.61
CA GLY A 220 8.03 -17.98 24.73
C GLY A 220 8.58 -16.61 24.34
N GLY A 221 7.68 -15.68 24.08
CA GLY A 221 7.89 -14.23 24.11
C GLY A 221 6.75 -13.56 24.85
#